data_AF-B7Q8R8-F1
#
_entry.id   AF-B7Q8R8-F1
#
_cell.length_a   1.000
_cell.length_b   1.000
_cell.length_c   1.000
_cell.angle_alpha   90.00
_cell.angle_beta   90.00
_cell.angle_gamma   90.00
#
_symmetry.space_group_name_H-M   'P 1'
#
loop_
_entity.id
_entity.type
_entity.pdbx_description
1 polymer ?
#
loop_
_entity_poly.entity_id
_entity_poly.type
_entity_poly.pdbx_seq_one_letter_code
_entity_poly.pdbx_strand_id
1 'polypeptide(L)'
;MVPPEQDPAANLDGVVAYVDGGTDKLPSLPSSDTFSPVVQQVYYLLGDYYFKNKEFGKAIRYYMLDICINPNRLDSWAGMALSRSAQLEQRINSCEPKNEGTISKRAISSLRCFKHALEVDPANASLWIEYGSLAYMLQSHISRQLKQ
;
A
#
# COMPACT_ATOMS: atom_id res chain seq x y z
N MET A 1 9.56 -23.26 0.00
CA MET A 1 9.56 -22.29 1.12
C MET A 1 10.82 -21.45 1.00
N VAL A 2 10.76 -20.16 1.31
CA VAL A 2 11.94 -19.28 1.33
C VAL A 2 12.78 -19.63 2.58
N PRO A 3 14.12 -19.68 2.49
CA PRO A 3 14.96 -19.92 3.66
C PRO A 3 14.71 -18.88 4.77
N PRO A 4 14.76 -19.25 6.07
CA PRO A 4 14.49 -18.31 7.17
C PRO A 4 15.35 -17.05 7.14
N GLU A 5 16.60 -17.15 6.68
CA GLU A 5 17.54 -16.03 6.57
C GLU A 5 17.17 -15.05 5.44
N GLN A 6 16.26 -15.48 4.56
CA GLN A 6 15.79 -14.74 3.40
C GLN A 6 14.31 -14.31 3.58
N ASP A 7 13.72 -14.54 4.75
CA ASP A 7 12.34 -14.17 5.05
C ASP A 7 12.24 -12.68 5.45
N PRO A 8 11.57 -11.83 4.66
CA PRO A 8 11.42 -10.42 4.98
C PRO A 8 10.44 -10.15 6.13
N ALA A 9 9.72 -11.16 6.63
CA ALA A 9 8.69 -11.00 7.66
C ALA A 9 9.18 -10.33 8.95
N ALA A 10 10.48 -10.46 9.29
CA ALA A 10 11.07 -9.83 10.46
C ALA A 10 10.93 -8.30 10.49
N ASN A 11 10.83 -7.64 9.33
CA ASN A 11 10.70 -6.19 9.21
C ASN A 11 9.26 -5.72 8.95
N LEU A 12 8.32 -6.67 8.79
CA LEU A 12 6.97 -6.37 8.33
C LEU A 12 6.21 -5.47 9.30
N ASP A 13 6.33 -5.70 10.61
CA ASP A 13 5.63 -4.90 11.62
C ASP A 13 6.02 -3.42 11.57
N GLY A 14 7.30 -3.13 11.33
CA GLY A 14 7.77 -1.75 11.17
C GLY A 14 7.22 -1.09 9.91
N VAL A 15 7.16 -1.82 8.79
CA VAL A 15 6.56 -1.33 7.54
C VAL A 15 5.06 -1.12 7.71
N VAL A 16 4.36 -2.04 8.37
CA VAL A 16 2.93 -1.91 8.69
C VAL A 16 2.68 -0.67 9.55
N ALA A 17 3.48 -0.46 10.60
CA ALA A 17 3.36 0.72 11.45
C ALA A 17 3.55 2.03 10.66
N TYR A 18 4.51 2.07 9.72
CA TYR A 18 4.69 3.21 8.83
C TYR A 18 3.49 3.41 7.89
N VAL A 19 3.05 2.35 7.20
CA VAL A 19 1.95 2.41 6.24
C VAL A 19 0.66 2.84 6.93
N ASP A 20 0.33 2.27 8.09
CA ASP A 20 -0.97 2.46 8.74
C ASP A 20 -1.07 3.72 9.61
N GLY A 21 -0.03 4.55 9.68
CA GLY A 21 -0.11 5.79 10.45
C GLY A 21 0.56 5.78 11.83
N GLY A 22 1.11 4.64 12.25
CA GLY A 22 1.69 4.46 13.58
C GLY A 22 3.07 5.12 13.76
N THR A 23 3.85 5.25 12.67
CA THR A 23 5.14 5.96 12.66
C THR A 23 5.27 6.81 11.41
N ASP A 24 6.03 7.91 11.47
CA ASP A 24 6.26 8.79 10.31
C ASP A 24 7.51 8.44 9.51
N LYS A 25 8.31 7.49 10.00
CA LYS A 25 9.55 7.03 9.35
C LYS A 25 9.46 5.55 9.05
N LEU A 26 9.88 5.20 7.84
CA LEU A 26 10.11 3.82 7.45
C LEU A 26 11.23 3.24 8.35
N PRO A 27 11.10 1.98 8.84
CA PRO A 27 12.16 1.36 9.62
C PRO A 27 13.46 1.25 8.82
N SER A 28 14.58 1.05 9.52
CA SER A 28 15.83 0.69 8.86
C SER A 28 15.69 -0.72 8.30
N LEU A 29 15.74 -0.85 6.99
CA LEU A 29 15.63 -2.13 6.28
C LEU A 29 17.00 -2.64 5.85
N PRO A 30 17.19 -3.97 5.75
CA PRO A 30 18.41 -4.55 5.18
C PRO A 30 18.62 -4.10 3.73
N SER A 31 19.87 -4.09 3.27
CA SER A 31 20.16 -3.85 1.85
C SER A 31 19.55 -4.96 0.99
N SER A 32 18.95 -4.62 -0.15
CA SER A 32 18.38 -5.59 -1.09
C SER A 32 19.41 -6.66 -1.52
N ASP A 33 20.69 -6.31 -1.53
CA ASP A 33 21.80 -7.18 -1.92
C ASP A 33 22.02 -8.37 -0.97
N THR A 34 21.47 -8.31 0.25
CA THR A 34 21.52 -9.44 1.20
C THR A 34 20.53 -10.55 0.83
N PHE A 35 19.60 -10.27 -0.09
CA PHE A 35 18.62 -11.22 -0.58
C PHE A 35 19.04 -11.81 -1.91
N SER A 36 18.71 -13.08 -2.13
CA SER A 36 18.91 -13.74 -3.41
C SER A 36 18.14 -13.02 -4.53
N PRO A 37 18.63 -13.03 -5.78
CA PRO A 37 17.96 -12.37 -6.91
C PRO A 37 16.51 -12.81 -7.10
N VAL A 38 16.19 -14.07 -6.76
CA VAL A 38 14.83 -14.61 -6.82
C VAL A 38 13.95 -13.92 -5.77
N VAL A 39 14.43 -13.83 -4.52
CA VAL A 39 13.68 -13.20 -3.43
C VAL A 39 13.47 -11.71 -3.68
N GLN A 40 14.45 -11.03 -4.28
CA GLN A 40 14.32 -9.63 -4.68
C GLN A 40 13.20 -9.36 -5.71
N GLN A 41 12.67 -10.38 -6.39
CA GLN A 41 11.64 -10.21 -7.43
C GLN A 41 10.32 -10.92 -7.09
N VAL A 42 10.37 -12.06 -6.40
CA VAL A 42 9.22 -12.96 -6.26
C VAL A 42 8.04 -12.30 -5.55
N TYR A 43 8.29 -11.46 -4.54
CA TYR A 43 7.24 -10.82 -3.78
C TYR A 43 6.51 -9.75 -4.58
N TYR A 44 7.23 -8.92 -5.34
CA TYR A 44 6.64 -8.02 -6.31
C TYR A 44 5.78 -8.77 -7.35
N LEU A 45 6.32 -9.84 -7.95
CA LEU A 45 5.61 -10.61 -8.96
C LEU A 45 4.33 -11.27 -8.42
N LEU A 46 4.37 -11.79 -7.19
CA LEU A 46 3.19 -12.30 -6.51
C LEU A 46 2.18 -11.17 -6.25
N GLY A 47 2.64 -10.01 -5.79
CA GLY A 47 1.81 -8.82 -5.60
C GLY A 47 1.07 -8.43 -6.89
N ASP A 48 1.81 -8.29 -7.99
CA ASP A 48 1.28 -7.95 -9.32
C ASP A 48 0.32 -9.02 -9.86
N TYR A 49 0.63 -10.30 -9.68
CA TYR A 49 -0.28 -11.39 -10.02
C TYR A 49 -1.61 -11.27 -9.28
N TYR A 50 -1.60 -11.10 -7.95
CA TYR A 50 -2.83 -10.98 -7.18
C TYR A 50 -3.58 -9.69 -7.46
N PHE A 51 -2.86 -8.59 -7.74
CA PHE A 51 -3.46 -7.32 -8.15
C PHE A 51 -4.24 -7.47 -9.44
N LYS A 52 -3.64 -8.09 -10.47
CA LYS A 52 -4.29 -8.36 -11.76
C LYS A 52 -5.51 -9.26 -11.64
N ASN A 53 -5.52 -10.18 -10.66
CA ASN A 53 -6.66 -11.04 -10.34
C ASN A 53 -7.69 -10.38 -9.38
N LYS A 54 -7.52 -9.09 -9.05
CA LYS A 54 -8.38 -8.33 -8.12
C LYS A 54 -8.44 -8.92 -6.70
N GLU A 55 -7.48 -9.77 -6.35
CA GLU A 55 -7.30 -10.31 -4.99
C GLU A 55 -6.50 -9.32 -4.13
N PHE A 56 -7.04 -8.10 -3.97
CA PHE A 56 -6.30 -6.96 -3.40
C PHE A 56 -5.71 -7.22 -2.02
N GLY A 57 -6.37 -8.03 -1.17
CA GLY A 57 -5.84 -8.38 0.15
C GLY A 57 -4.52 -9.15 0.08
N LYS A 58 -4.41 -10.09 -0.87
CA LYS A 58 -3.16 -10.82 -1.11
C LYS A 58 -2.13 -9.93 -1.79
N ALA A 59 -2.54 -9.12 -2.76
CA ALA A 59 -1.67 -8.15 -3.43
C ALA A 59 -0.96 -7.24 -2.41
N ILE A 60 -1.74 -6.62 -1.51
CA ILE A 60 -1.21 -5.76 -0.42
C ILE A 60 -0.19 -6.51 0.43
N ARG A 61 -0.50 -7.75 0.85
CA ARG A 61 0.43 -8.56 1.64
C ARG A 61 1.76 -8.76 0.93
N TYR A 62 1.74 -9.12 -0.35
CA TYR A 62 2.96 -9.41 -1.09
C TYR A 62 3.75 -8.16 -1.45
N TYR A 63 3.09 -7.03 -1.75
CA TYR A 63 3.78 -5.76 -1.90
C TYR A 63 4.45 -5.29 -0.59
N MET A 64 3.82 -5.49 0.58
CA MET A 64 4.47 -5.16 1.86
C MET A 64 5.74 -5.99 2.10
N LEU A 65 5.71 -7.29 1.75
CA LEU A 65 6.90 -8.15 1.83
C LEU A 65 7.99 -7.71 0.84
N ASP A 66 7.60 -7.29 -0.37
CA ASP A 66 8.56 -6.74 -1.33
C ASP A 66 9.21 -5.45 -0.83
N ILE A 67 8.45 -4.54 -0.22
CA ILE A 67 8.95 -3.29 0.34
C ILE A 67 9.97 -3.54 1.47
N CYS A 68 9.82 -4.60 2.25
CA CYS A 68 10.80 -4.99 3.25
C CYS A 68 12.18 -5.37 2.65
N ILE A 69 12.24 -5.66 1.35
CA ILE A 69 13.44 -6.03 0.60
C ILE A 69 13.89 -4.89 -0.31
N ASN A 70 12.94 -4.27 -1.02
CA ASN A 70 13.13 -3.22 -2.02
C ASN A 70 12.31 -1.98 -1.64
N PRO A 71 12.72 -1.21 -0.61
CA PRO A 71 11.93 -0.08 -0.14
C PRO A 71 11.76 1.03 -1.18
N ASN A 72 12.64 1.09 -2.18
CA ASN A 72 12.59 2.09 -3.26
C ASN A 72 11.92 1.56 -4.55
N ARG A 73 11.30 0.37 -4.54
CA ARG A 73 10.57 -0.12 -5.73
C ARG A 73 9.25 0.63 -5.88
N LEU A 74 9.21 1.55 -6.85
CA LEU A 74 8.03 2.32 -7.20
C LEU A 74 6.79 1.45 -7.38
N ASP A 75 6.90 0.39 -8.18
CA ASP A 75 5.77 -0.46 -8.56
C ASP A 75 5.10 -1.16 -7.37
N SER A 76 5.85 -1.51 -6.32
CA SER A 76 5.29 -2.12 -5.12
C SER A 76 4.49 -1.11 -4.28
N TRP A 77 5.00 0.12 -4.15
CA TRP A 77 4.27 1.19 -3.48
C TRP A 77 3.02 1.60 -4.25
N ALA A 78 3.14 1.77 -5.58
CA ALA A 78 2.04 2.08 -6.47
C ALA A 78 0.97 0.98 -6.46
N GLY A 79 1.36 -0.28 -6.65
CA GLY A 79 0.46 -1.43 -6.63
C GLY A 79 -0.25 -1.60 -5.29
N MET A 80 0.44 -1.38 -4.18
CA MET A 80 -0.17 -1.39 -2.85
C MET A 80 -1.16 -0.23 -2.66
N ALA A 81 -0.81 0.98 -3.11
CA ALA A 81 -1.69 2.15 -3.03
C ALA A 81 -2.98 1.93 -3.82
N LEU A 82 -2.87 1.45 -5.06
CA LEU A 82 -4.02 1.13 -5.92
C LEU A 82 -4.89 0.02 -5.32
N SER A 83 -4.27 -1.05 -4.79
CA SER A 83 -5.00 -2.14 -4.14
C SER A 83 -5.81 -1.65 -2.93
N ARG A 84 -5.22 -0.78 -2.10
CA ARG A 84 -5.88 -0.20 -0.92
C ARG A 84 -6.98 0.79 -1.34
N SER A 85 -6.72 1.61 -2.35
CA SER A 85 -7.70 2.56 -2.91
C SER A 85 -8.93 1.83 -3.44
N ALA A 86 -8.75 0.75 -4.22
CA ALA A 86 -9.85 -0.05 -4.74
C ALA A 86 -10.71 -0.69 -3.64
N GLN A 87 -10.07 -1.25 -2.60
CA GLN A 87 -10.82 -1.78 -1.44
C GLN A 87 -11.59 -0.70 -0.69
N LEU A 88 -10.99 0.49 -0.53
CA LEU A 88 -11.59 1.61 0.15
C LEU A 88 -12.78 2.17 -0.63
N GLU A 89 -12.65 2.30 -1.95
CA GLU A 89 -13.73 2.69 -2.84
C GLU A 89 -14.89 1.71 -2.78
N GLN A 90 -14.63 0.39 -2.88
CA GLN A 90 -15.66 -0.63 -2.75
C GLN A 90 -16.40 -0.53 -1.41
N ARG A 91 -15.68 -0.24 -0.32
CA ARG A 91 -16.28 -0.06 1.01
C ARG A 91 -17.11 1.21 1.11
N ILE A 92 -16.63 2.34 0.59
CA ILE A 92 -17.37 3.61 0.60
C ILE A 92 -18.62 3.51 -0.27
N ASN A 93 -18.57 2.77 -1.36
CA ASN A 93 -19.72 2.56 -2.24
C ASN A 93 -20.69 1.47 -1.74
N SER A 94 -20.28 0.63 -0.79
CA SER A 94 -21.19 -0.34 -0.18
C SER A 94 -22.27 0.35 0.67
N CYS A 95 -23.50 -0.17 0.62
CA CYS A 95 -24.64 0.31 1.42
C CYS A 95 -24.64 -0.23 2.86
N GLU A 96 -23.53 -0.84 3.31
CA GLU A 96 -23.40 -1.38 4.66
C GLU A 96 -23.19 -0.25 5.70
N PRO A 97 -23.58 -0.45 6.97
CA PRO A 97 -23.28 0.50 8.04
C PRO A 97 -21.77 0.73 8.14
N LYS A 98 -21.36 1.98 7.98
CA LYS A 98 -19.97 2.40 7.89
C LYS A 98 -19.42 2.71 9.27
N ASN A 99 -18.36 2.02 9.68
CA ASN A 99 -17.54 2.48 10.82
C ASN A 99 -16.55 3.52 10.30
N GLU A 100 -16.79 4.79 10.58
CA GLU A 100 -15.96 5.92 10.13
C GLU A 100 -14.49 5.79 10.53
N GLY A 101 -14.23 5.27 11.74
CA GLY A 101 -12.86 5.00 12.21
C GLY A 101 -12.14 3.97 11.35
N THR A 102 -12.87 3.05 10.72
CA THR A 102 -12.29 2.06 9.80
C THR A 102 -12.01 2.65 8.42
N ILE A 103 -12.88 3.55 7.93
CA ILE A 103 -12.68 4.25 6.65
C ILE A 103 -11.47 5.19 6.76
N SER A 104 -11.40 5.99 7.82
CA SER A 104 -10.29 6.92 8.06
C SER A 104 -8.94 6.19 8.11
N LYS A 105 -8.85 5.09 8.87
CA LYS A 105 -7.61 4.28 8.93
C LYS A 105 -7.19 3.74 7.57
N ARG A 106 -8.12 3.18 6.80
CA ARG A 106 -7.85 2.66 5.45
C ARG A 106 -7.41 3.76 4.48
N ALA A 107 -8.03 4.93 4.59
CA ALA A 107 -7.67 6.11 3.80
C ALA A 107 -6.23 6.53 4.09
N ILE A 108 -5.85 6.66 5.37
CA ILE A 108 -4.48 6.99 5.77
C ILE A 108 -3.48 6.02 5.14
N SER A 109 -3.71 4.71 5.26
CA SER A 109 -2.81 3.72 4.67
C SER A 109 -2.66 3.89 3.16
N SER A 110 -3.76 4.10 2.44
CA SER A 110 -3.73 4.27 0.98
C SER A 110 -3.01 5.56 0.56
N LEU A 111 -3.30 6.68 1.23
CA LEU A 111 -2.69 7.98 0.94
C LEU A 111 -1.19 7.96 1.21
N ARG A 112 -0.74 7.31 2.31
CA ARG A 112 0.69 7.15 2.61
C ARG A 112 1.43 6.33 1.55
N CYS A 113 0.80 5.27 1.03
CA CYS A 113 1.39 4.49 -0.06
C CYS A 113 1.59 5.33 -1.32
N PHE A 114 0.58 6.12 -1.73
CA PHE A 114 0.71 7.04 -2.86
C PHE A 114 1.79 8.09 -2.63
N LYS A 115 1.79 8.70 -1.44
CA LYS A 115 2.81 9.70 -1.07
C LYS A 115 4.21 9.12 -1.22
N HIS A 116 4.46 7.92 -0.69
CA HIS A 116 5.79 7.32 -0.77
C HIS A 116 6.16 6.91 -2.20
N ALA A 117 5.21 6.39 -2.99
CA ALA A 117 5.45 6.14 -4.42
C ALA A 117 5.88 7.43 -5.16
N LEU A 118 5.26 8.56 -4.83
CA LEU A 118 5.62 9.87 -5.38
C LEU A 118 6.90 10.47 -4.78
N GLU A 119 7.35 10.03 -3.60
CA GLU A 119 8.68 10.36 -3.08
C GLU A 119 9.77 9.64 -3.89
N VAL A 120 9.49 8.42 -4.38
CA VAL A 120 10.39 7.65 -5.26
C VAL A 120 10.40 8.23 -6.69
N ASP A 121 9.23 8.55 -7.25
CA ASP A 121 9.10 9.17 -8.58
C ASP A 121 8.10 10.35 -8.57
N PRO A 122 8.58 11.58 -8.30
CA PRO A 122 7.72 12.76 -8.23
C PRO A 122 7.13 13.19 -9.57
N ALA A 123 7.70 12.74 -10.69
CA ALA A 123 7.30 13.13 -12.04
C ALA A 123 6.16 12.25 -12.59
N ASN A 124 5.74 11.22 -11.85
CA ASN A 124 4.74 10.27 -12.30
C ASN A 124 3.32 10.85 -12.32
N ALA A 125 2.92 11.39 -13.48
CA ALA A 125 1.60 12.02 -13.65
C ALA A 125 0.44 11.05 -13.36
N SER A 126 0.57 9.77 -13.73
CA SER A 126 -0.46 8.75 -13.48
C SER A 126 -0.70 8.56 -11.98
N LEU A 127 0.37 8.49 -11.17
CA LEU A 127 0.22 8.38 -9.71
C LEU A 127 -0.40 9.62 -9.09
N TRP A 128 -0.08 10.82 -9.58
CA TRP A 128 -0.73 12.05 -9.14
C TRP A 128 -2.24 12.05 -9.42
N ILE A 129 -2.65 11.55 -10.59
CA ILE A 129 -4.08 11.43 -10.96
C ILE A 129 -4.80 10.48 -10.01
N GLU A 130 -4.23 9.30 -9.76
CA GLU A 130 -4.81 8.29 -8.87
C GLU A 130 -4.90 8.79 -7.42
N TYR A 131 -3.83 9.45 -6.95
CA TYR A 131 -3.78 10.05 -5.63
C TYR A 131 -4.83 11.17 -5.47
N GLY A 132 -4.94 12.04 -6.46
CA GLY A 132 -5.95 13.10 -6.50
C GLY A 132 -7.39 12.56 -6.55
N SER A 133 -7.61 11.49 -7.30
CA SER A 133 -8.92 10.82 -7.42
C SER A 133 -9.36 10.24 -6.07
N LEU A 134 -8.44 9.57 -5.35
CA LEU A 134 -8.69 9.10 -4.00
C LEU A 134 -8.99 10.26 -3.03
N ALA A 135 -8.20 11.33 -3.06
CA ALA A 135 -8.41 12.49 -2.20
C ALA A 135 -9.78 13.15 -2.44
N TYR A 136 -10.17 13.31 -3.72
CA TYR A 136 -11.48 13.83 -4.09
C TYR A 136 -12.63 12.93 -3.60
N MET A 137 -12.51 11.61 -3.79
CA MET A 137 -13.51 10.65 -3.34
C MET A 137 -13.71 10.73 -1.82
N LEU A 138 -12.63 10.80 -1.04
CA LEU A 138 -12.67 10.95 0.41
C LEU A 138 -13.32 12.26 0.84
N GLN A 139 -12.92 13.38 0.22
CA GLN A 139 -13.51 14.68 0.52
C GLN A 139 -15.01 14.71 0.21
N SER A 140 -15.41 14.14 -0.92
CA SER A 140 -16.81 14.02 -1.33
C SER A 140 -17.60 13.18 -0.32
N HIS A 141 -17.02 12.08 0.17
CA HIS A 141 -17.65 11.23 1.19
C HIS A 141 -17.86 11.98 2.51
N ILE A 142 -16.81 12.59 3.06
CA ILE A 142 -16.87 13.35 4.32
C ILE A 142 -17.88 14.50 4.22
N SER A 143 -17.88 15.23 3.10
CA SER A 143 -18.79 16.35 2.87
C SER A 143 -20.27 15.93 2.86
N ARG A 144 -20.59 14.69 2.46
CA ARG A 144 -21.97 14.17 2.52
C ARG A 144 -22.37 13.83 3.95
N GLN A 145 -21.45 13.30 4.75
CA GLN A 145 -21.73 12.95 6.15
C GLN A 145 -21.94 14.19 7.02
N LEU A 146 -21.19 15.27 6.81
CA LEU A 146 -21.36 16.52 7.57
C LEU A 146 -22.69 17.24 7.29
N LYS A 147 -23.39 16.88 6.21
CA LYS A 147 -24.69 17.48 5.83
C LYS A 147 -25.90 16.67 6.32
N GLN A 148 -25.67 15.50 6.93
CA GLN A 148 -26.72 14.65 7.52
C GLN A 148 -26.83 14.95 9.02
#